data_AF-A0AAN7YWC6-F1
#
_entry.id   AF-A0AAN7YWC6-F1
#
_cell.length_a   1.000
_cell.length_b   1.000
_cell.length_c   1.000
_cell.angle_alpha   90.00
_cell.angle_beta   90.00
_cell.angle_gamma   90.00
#
_symmetry.space_group_name_H-M   'P 1'
#
loop_
_entity.id
_entity.type
_entity.pdbx_description
1 polymer ?
#
loop_
_entity_poly.entity_id
_entity_poly.type
_entity_poly.pdbx_seq_one_letter_code
_entity_poly.pdbx_strand_id
1 'polypeptide(L)'
;MIQFPDGQGEVGRSVYQRLRECKKLHEYSWDDSVLYGKEGQTLTTHERGRRLNDQRANTIADMAAVLGGLGKGNKIVVGDAAEGTSASTITAPTVTEDDGKTLVQATVWWADGLDQNYAEKWTKNVTHHLFENAILVPTTYNTGSIAAEAPAETPAEKSAGPPEI
;
A
#
# COMPACT_ATOMS: atom_id res chain seq x y z
N MET A 1 -10.53 3.71 -0.70
CA MET A 1 -9.49 3.59 -1.77
C MET A 1 -8.42 4.65 -1.51
N ILE A 2 -7.14 4.31 -1.64
CA ILE A 2 -6.03 5.27 -1.51
C ILE A 2 -5.48 5.55 -2.91
N GLN A 3 -5.31 6.81 -3.26
CA GLN A 3 -4.78 7.26 -4.54
C GLN A 3 -3.54 8.12 -4.31
N PHE A 4 -2.50 7.86 -5.08
CA PHE A 4 -1.29 8.66 -5.13
C PHE A 4 -1.24 9.43 -6.46
N PRO A 5 -0.45 10.51 -6.54
CA PRO A 5 -0.18 11.21 -7.79
C PRO A 5 0.39 10.28 -8.86
N ASP A 6 0.12 10.59 -10.12
CA ASP A 6 0.59 9.80 -11.25
C ASP A 6 2.12 9.67 -11.24
N GLY A 7 2.61 8.49 -11.59
CA GLY A 7 4.04 8.19 -11.60
C GLY A 7 4.64 7.77 -10.25
N GLN A 8 3.89 7.80 -9.16
CA GLN A 8 4.34 7.38 -7.82
C GLN A 8 3.98 5.92 -7.48
N GLY A 9 4.05 5.02 -8.47
CA GLY A 9 3.68 3.61 -8.29
C GLY A 9 4.53 2.87 -7.24
N GLU A 10 5.79 3.25 -7.07
CA GLU A 10 6.66 2.66 -6.04
C GLU A 10 6.23 3.01 -4.62
N VAL A 11 5.74 4.24 -4.40
CA VAL A 11 5.19 4.68 -3.12
C VAL A 11 3.97 3.85 -2.78
N GLY A 12 3.06 3.66 -3.75
CA GLY A 12 1.89 2.81 -3.57
C GLY A 12 2.23 1.37 -3.18
N ARG A 13 3.25 0.76 -3.82
CA ARG A 13 3.72 -0.59 -3.47
C ARG A 13 4.32 -0.65 -2.06
N SER A 14 5.12 0.34 -1.69
CA SER A 14 5.69 0.47 -0.33
C SER A 14 4.59 0.58 0.72
N VAL A 15 3.63 1.50 0.53
CA VAL A 15 2.51 1.70 1.44
C VAL A 15 1.67 0.43 1.57
N TYR A 16 1.34 -0.22 0.45
CA TYR A 16 0.60 -1.48 0.46
C TYR A 16 1.32 -2.57 1.25
N GLN A 17 2.63 -2.72 1.05
CA GLN A 17 3.44 -3.67 1.81
C GLN A 17 3.32 -3.41 3.32
N ARG A 18 3.46 -2.16 3.76
CA ARG A 18 3.37 -1.80 5.19
C ARG A 18 1.99 -2.06 5.78
N LEU A 19 0.92 -1.72 5.07
CA LEU A 19 -0.44 -2.04 5.51
C LEU A 19 -0.66 -3.56 5.68
N ARG A 20 -0.07 -4.38 4.80
CA ARG A 20 -0.15 -5.84 4.92
C ARG A 20 0.67 -6.39 6.08
N GLU A 21 1.78 -5.76 6.41
CA GLU A 21 2.57 -6.08 7.60
C GLU A 21 1.82 -5.71 8.88
N CYS A 22 1.22 -4.51 8.96
CA CYS A 22 0.38 -4.11 10.09
C CYS A 22 -0.81 -5.05 10.30
N LYS A 23 -1.52 -5.41 9.23
CA LYS A 23 -2.62 -6.40 9.30
C LYS A 23 -2.16 -7.73 9.89
N LYS A 24 -0.99 -8.23 9.48
CA LYS A 24 -0.43 -9.47 10.06
C LYS A 24 -0.11 -9.29 11.55
N LEU A 25 0.47 -8.17 11.94
CA LEU A 25 0.76 -7.91 13.35
C LEU A 25 -0.52 -7.85 14.19
N HIS A 26 -1.58 -7.21 13.72
CA HIS A 26 -2.89 -7.21 14.39
C HIS A 26 -3.55 -8.60 14.46
N GLU A 27 -3.14 -9.54 13.61
CA GLU A 27 -3.63 -10.92 13.59
C GLU A 27 -2.78 -11.88 14.43
N TYR A 28 -1.51 -11.58 14.71
CA TYR A 28 -0.59 -12.53 15.37
C TYR A 28 0.14 -12.01 16.61
N SER A 29 0.25 -10.70 16.80
CA SER A 29 1.12 -10.09 17.81
C SER A 29 0.34 -9.06 18.61
N TRP A 30 -0.52 -9.56 19.49
CA TRP A 30 -1.39 -8.75 20.34
C TRP A 30 -0.84 -8.69 21.75
N ASP A 31 -1.24 -7.66 22.49
CA ASP A 31 -1.07 -7.62 23.92
C ASP A 31 -2.12 -8.48 24.63
N ASP A 32 -2.01 -8.57 25.95
CA ASP A 32 -2.93 -9.34 26.80
C ASP A 32 -4.39 -8.83 26.73
N SER A 33 -4.65 -7.68 26.11
CA SER A 33 -6.01 -7.10 25.92
C SER A 33 -6.96 -7.94 25.07
N VAL A 34 -6.44 -8.89 24.29
CA VAL A 34 -7.25 -9.84 23.52
C VAL A 34 -7.48 -11.15 24.29
N LEU A 35 -6.69 -11.40 25.34
CA LEU A 35 -6.86 -12.57 26.22
C LEU A 35 -7.81 -12.27 27.38
N TYR A 36 -7.76 -11.06 27.92
CA TYR A 36 -8.52 -10.66 29.09
C TYR A 36 -9.54 -9.56 28.78
N GLY A 37 -10.71 -9.67 29.40
CA GLY A 37 -11.70 -8.60 29.40
C GLY A 37 -11.36 -7.49 30.40
N LYS A 38 -12.23 -6.46 30.48
CA LYS A 38 -12.01 -5.26 31.30
C LYS A 38 -11.85 -5.53 32.81
N GLU A 39 -12.32 -6.67 33.31
CA GLU A 39 -12.27 -7.05 34.73
C GLU A 39 -11.23 -8.16 34.98
N GLY A 40 -10.34 -8.43 34.01
CA GLY A 40 -9.30 -9.46 34.12
C GLY A 40 -9.78 -10.90 33.87
N GLN A 41 -11.04 -11.08 33.45
CA GLN A 41 -11.58 -12.39 33.10
C GLN A 41 -11.00 -12.90 31.77
N THR A 42 -10.66 -14.20 31.69
CA THR A 42 -10.23 -14.82 30.44
C THR A 42 -11.40 -14.94 29.46
N LEU A 43 -11.23 -14.41 28.26
CA LEU A 43 -12.25 -14.46 27.20
C LEU A 43 -12.38 -15.88 26.64
N THR A 44 -13.61 -16.25 26.24
CA THR A 44 -13.84 -17.52 25.54
C THR A 44 -13.19 -17.51 24.17
N THR A 45 -12.87 -18.67 23.60
CA THR A 45 -12.30 -18.77 22.24
C THR A 45 -13.17 -18.09 21.18
N HIS A 46 -14.50 -18.17 21.32
CA HIS A 46 -15.43 -17.52 20.39
C HIS A 46 -15.41 -15.99 20.51
N GLU A 47 -15.39 -15.45 21.73
CA GLU A 47 -15.28 -14.00 21.95
C GLU A 47 -13.94 -13.46 21.48
N ARG A 48 -12.84 -14.20 21.74
CA ARG A 48 -11.52 -13.88 21.22
C ARG A 48 -11.50 -13.85 19.70
N GLY A 49 -12.09 -14.86 19.05
CA GLY A 49 -12.21 -14.90 17.60
C GLY A 49 -13.00 -13.73 17.03
N ARG A 50 -14.10 -13.32 17.70
CA ARG A 50 -14.87 -12.13 17.29
C ARG A 50 -14.05 -10.85 17.39
N ARG A 51 -13.36 -10.66 18.50
CA ARG A 51 -12.51 -9.47 18.74
C ARG A 51 -11.34 -9.41 17.75
N LEU A 52 -10.74 -10.57 17.45
CA LEU A 52 -9.68 -10.67 16.45
C LEU A 52 -10.16 -10.36 15.04
N ASN A 53 -11.40 -10.71 14.69
CA ASN A 53 -11.95 -10.42 13.37
C ASN A 53 -12.39 -8.96 13.20
N ASP A 54 -12.57 -8.22 14.30
CA ASP A 54 -12.95 -6.81 14.27
C ASP A 54 -11.74 -5.91 13.99
N GLN A 55 -11.28 -5.95 12.74
CA GLN A 55 -10.07 -5.27 12.28
C GLN A 55 -10.34 -3.95 11.56
N ARG A 56 -11.59 -3.50 11.46
CA ARG A 56 -11.94 -2.29 10.69
C ARG A 56 -11.27 -1.06 11.27
N ALA A 57 -11.43 -0.82 12.57
CA ALA A 57 -10.84 0.32 13.26
C ALA A 57 -9.30 0.29 13.19
N ASN A 58 -8.71 -0.88 13.45
CA ASN A 58 -7.25 -1.08 13.38
C ASN A 58 -6.70 -0.78 11.98
N THR A 59 -7.37 -1.29 10.93
CA THR A 59 -6.95 -1.05 9.54
C THR A 59 -6.95 0.44 9.21
N ILE A 60 -7.92 1.21 9.70
CA ILE A 60 -8.00 2.65 9.44
C ILE A 60 -6.94 3.41 10.24
N ALA A 61 -6.69 3.03 11.49
CA ALA A 61 -5.59 3.58 12.26
C ALA A 61 -4.22 3.31 11.60
N ASP A 62 -4.02 2.10 11.08
CA ASP A 62 -2.82 1.74 10.30
C ASP A 62 -2.69 2.57 9.02
N MET A 63 -3.81 2.86 8.34
CA MET A 63 -3.80 3.76 7.18
C MET A 63 -3.25 5.14 7.54
N ALA A 64 -3.75 5.75 8.62
CA ALA A 64 -3.25 7.04 9.07
C ALA A 64 -1.77 6.98 9.45
N ALA A 65 -1.35 5.95 10.19
CA ALA A 65 0.04 5.80 10.62
C ALA A 65 1.00 5.57 9.44
N VAL A 66 0.66 4.67 8.50
CA VAL A 66 1.50 4.38 7.33
C VAL A 66 1.56 5.59 6.40
N LEU A 67 0.46 6.32 6.21
CA LEU A 67 0.47 7.55 5.40
C LEU A 67 1.21 8.71 6.09
N GLY A 68 1.37 8.66 7.41
CA GLY A 68 2.26 9.53 8.18
C GLY A 68 3.73 9.10 8.20
N GLY A 69 4.10 8.06 7.45
CA GLY A 69 5.48 7.59 7.34
C GLY A 69 5.90 6.53 8.34
N LEU A 70 4.94 5.82 8.97
CA LEU A 70 5.26 4.64 9.79
C LEU A 70 5.95 3.55 8.96
N GLY A 71 6.92 2.87 9.57
CA GLY A 71 7.64 1.74 8.99
C GLY A 71 8.99 2.14 8.38
N LYS A 72 10.05 1.44 8.78
CA LYS A 72 11.41 1.69 8.27
C LYS A 72 11.45 1.48 6.75
N GLY A 73 11.95 2.46 6.01
CA GLY A 73 12.04 2.39 4.54
C GLY A 73 10.70 2.58 3.84
N ASN A 74 9.72 3.22 4.49
CA ASN A 74 8.49 3.63 3.82
C ASN A 74 8.78 4.77 2.83
N LYS A 75 8.57 4.51 1.54
CA LYS A 75 8.84 5.45 0.43
C LYS A 75 7.92 6.68 0.39
N ILE A 76 6.94 6.79 1.28
CA ILE A 76 6.10 8.01 1.37
C ILE A 76 6.86 9.19 1.98
N VAL A 77 7.89 8.90 2.80
CA VAL A 77 8.77 9.92 3.38
C VAL A 77 9.85 10.25 2.37
N VAL A 78 9.78 11.47 1.84
CA VAL A 78 10.80 12.07 0.98
C VAL A 78 11.85 12.70 1.91
N GLY A 79 12.63 11.86 2.59
CA GLY A 79 13.82 12.28 3.34
C GLY A 79 15.05 12.16 2.47
N ASP A 80 15.99 13.12 2.61
CA ASP A 80 17.20 13.31 1.81
C ASP A 80 17.74 12.01 1.22
N ALA A 81 17.78 11.95 -0.12
CA ALA A 81 18.31 10.82 -0.86
C ALA A 81 19.76 10.56 -0.43
N ALA A 82 19.95 9.66 0.53
CA ALA A 82 21.21 8.98 0.71
C ALA A 82 21.54 8.29 -0.63
N GLU A 83 22.71 8.64 -1.15
CA GLU A 83 23.22 8.37 -2.49
C GLU A 83 22.86 6.98 -3.03
N GLY A 84 22.27 6.97 -4.22
CA GLY A 84 22.24 5.78 -5.06
C GLY A 84 20.89 5.08 -5.18
N THR A 85 19.85 5.77 -5.68
CA THR A 85 18.89 5.18 -6.61
C THR A 85 18.23 6.31 -7.39
N SER A 86 18.29 6.20 -8.72
CA SER A 86 17.99 7.22 -9.72
C SER A 86 16.69 7.98 -9.48
N ALA A 87 16.82 9.30 -9.53
CA ALA A 87 15.74 10.25 -9.69
C ALA A 87 14.81 9.82 -10.84
N SER A 88 13.61 9.35 -10.48
CA SER A 88 12.47 9.44 -11.40
C SER A 88 11.85 10.81 -11.19
N THR A 89 12.22 11.71 -12.09
CA THR A 89 11.80 13.11 -12.20
C THR A 89 10.29 13.19 -12.44
N ILE A 90 9.49 13.09 -11.39
CA ILE A 90 8.10 13.51 -11.39
C ILE A 90 7.90 14.29 -10.11
N THR A 91 7.74 15.61 -10.25
CA THR A 91 7.50 16.59 -9.19
C THR A 91 6.14 16.32 -8.55
N ALA A 92 6.01 15.22 -7.80
CA ALA A 92 4.79 14.91 -7.09
C ALA A 92 4.58 15.97 -6.00
N PRO A 93 3.33 16.38 -5.74
CA PRO A 93 3.04 17.30 -4.66
C PRO A 93 3.50 16.68 -3.34
N THR A 94 4.35 17.41 -2.64
CA THR A 94 4.88 17.03 -1.33
C THR A 94 4.46 18.07 -0.30
N VAL A 95 4.22 17.62 0.92
CA VAL A 95 3.82 18.45 2.06
C VAL A 95 4.81 18.21 3.18
N THR A 96 5.38 19.28 3.73
CA THR A 96 6.26 19.19 4.90
C THR A 96 5.42 19.30 6.17
N GLU A 97 5.52 18.27 7.01
CA GLU A 97 4.91 18.22 8.34
C GLU A 97 5.69 19.07 9.35
N ASP A 98 5.04 19.41 10.46
CA ASP A 98 5.67 20.20 11.55
C ASP A 98 6.87 19.46 12.18
N ASP A 99 6.91 18.13 12.07
CA ASP A 99 8.01 17.28 12.53
C ASP A 99 9.22 17.27 11.57
N GLY A 100 9.22 18.10 10.53
CA GLY A 100 10.31 18.23 9.55
C GLY A 100 10.36 17.14 8.48
N LYS A 101 9.35 16.25 8.44
CA LYS A 101 9.25 15.20 7.42
C LYS A 101 8.54 15.74 6.18
N THR A 102 9.14 15.57 5.01
CA THR A 102 8.47 15.82 3.73
C THR A 102 7.77 14.54 3.27
N LEU A 103 6.45 14.59 3.09
CA LEU A 103 5.62 13.45 2.73
C LEU A 103 5.00 13.66 1.35
N VAL A 104 4.85 12.58 0.58
CA VAL A 104 4.08 12.60 -0.67
C VAL A 104 2.60 12.77 -0.34
N GLN A 105 1.91 13.64 -1.10
CA GLN A 105 0.46 13.82 -0.95
C GLN A 105 -0.30 12.55 -1.32
N ALA A 106 -1.34 12.23 -0.55
CA ALA A 106 -2.20 11.07 -0.78
C ALA A 106 -3.67 11.45 -0.65
N THR A 107 -4.51 10.89 -1.51
CA THR A 107 -5.96 11.09 -1.46
C THR A 107 -6.64 9.81 -0.99
N VAL A 108 -7.45 9.89 0.07
CA VAL A 108 -8.25 8.78 0.57
C VAL A 108 -9.72 8.99 0.20
N TRP A 109 -10.24 8.07 -0.59
CA TRP A 109 -11.64 8.00 -0.98
C TRP A 109 -12.40 7.04 -0.07
N TRP A 110 -13.33 7.58 0.71
CA TRP A 110 -14.12 6.84 1.69
C TRP A 110 -15.46 6.41 1.12
N ALA A 111 -15.89 5.18 1.43
CA ALA A 111 -17.26 4.75 1.18
C ALA A 111 -18.22 5.38 2.20
N ASP A 112 -17.81 5.47 3.47
CA ASP A 112 -18.51 6.13 4.55
C ASP A 112 -17.60 7.21 5.16
N GLY A 113 -18.08 8.44 5.27
CA GLY A 113 -17.32 9.56 5.82
C GLY A 113 -17.06 9.45 7.32
N LEU A 114 -17.81 8.63 8.06
CA LEU A 114 -17.59 8.42 9.49
C LEU A 114 -16.32 7.60 9.78
N ASP A 115 -15.85 6.82 8.80
CA ASP A 115 -14.72 5.92 8.96
C ASP A 115 -13.40 6.66 9.23
N GLN A 116 -13.25 7.88 8.73
CA GLN A 116 -12.05 8.67 8.98
C GLN A 116 -11.81 8.96 10.47
N ASN A 117 -12.84 8.87 11.32
CA ASN A 117 -12.78 9.16 12.75
C ASN A 117 -12.20 8.00 13.58
N TYR A 118 -11.98 6.82 13.00
CA TYR A 118 -11.31 5.72 13.70
C TYR A 118 -9.82 6.00 13.97
N ALA A 119 -9.21 6.89 13.20
CA ALA A 119 -7.85 7.37 13.46
C ALA A 119 -7.90 8.66 14.29
N GLU A 120 -7.10 8.73 15.36
CA GLU A 120 -7.08 9.89 16.26
C GLU A 120 -6.56 11.17 15.58
N LYS A 121 -5.59 11.02 14.67
CA LYS A 121 -4.97 12.13 13.94
C LYS A 121 -4.60 11.68 12.53
N TRP A 122 -4.78 12.58 11.58
CA TRP A 122 -4.27 12.47 10.22
C TRP A 122 -3.15 13.48 9.98
N THR A 123 -2.22 13.12 9.11
CA THR A 123 -1.16 14.01 8.64
C THR A 123 -1.69 14.95 7.55
N LYS A 124 -1.11 16.15 7.43
CA LYS A 124 -1.50 17.21 6.50
C LYS A 124 -1.31 16.84 5.03
N ASN A 125 -0.49 15.83 4.74
CA ASN A 125 -0.32 15.29 3.39
C ASN A 125 -1.53 14.48 2.89
N VAL A 126 -2.47 14.11 3.76
CA VAL A 126 -3.64 13.28 3.39
C VAL A 126 -4.86 14.16 3.15
N THR A 127 -5.48 14.02 1.99
CA THR A 127 -6.78 14.62 1.67
C THR A 127 -7.88 13.57 1.66
N HIS A 128 -9.07 13.92 2.17
CA HIS A 128 -10.20 13.01 2.29
C HIS A 128 -11.35 13.43 1.37
N HIS A 129 -11.90 12.47 0.62
CA HIS A 129 -13.09 12.67 -0.21
C HIS A 129 -14.05 11.49 -0.06
N LEU A 130 -15.35 11.72 -0.25
CA LEU A 130 -16.33 10.65 -0.41
C LEU A 130 -16.21 10.03 -1.81
N PHE A 131 -16.40 8.72 -1.89
CA PHE A 131 -16.29 7.97 -3.14
C PHE A 131 -17.32 8.41 -4.19
N GLU A 132 -18.46 8.94 -3.77
CA GLU A 132 -19.49 9.51 -4.67
C GLU A 132 -18.96 10.69 -5.51
N ASN A 133 -17.92 11.38 -5.01
CA ASN A 133 -17.29 12.48 -5.71
C ASN A 133 -16.16 12.02 -6.66
N ALA A 134 -15.90 10.71 -6.75
CA ALA A 134 -14.83 10.18 -7.59
C ALA A 134 -15.24 10.22 -9.06
N ILE A 135 -14.47 10.95 -9.88
CA ILE A 135 -14.62 10.94 -11.33
C ILE A 135 -13.80 9.77 -11.87
N LEU A 136 -14.49 8.78 -12.43
CA LEU A 136 -13.84 7.64 -13.09
C LEU A 136 -13.24 8.09 -14.43
N VAL A 137 -11.94 8.31 -14.46
CA VAL A 137 -11.20 8.51 -15.71
C VAL A 137 -10.76 7.14 -16.22
N PRO A 138 -11.25 6.67 -17.39
CA PRO A 138 -10.80 5.40 -17.95
C PRO A 138 -9.32 5.46 -18.27
N THR A 139 -8.55 4.50 -17.74
CA THR A 139 -7.12 4.38 -18.02
C THR A 139 -6.91 4.04 -19.49
N THR A 140 -6.45 5.01 -20.28
CA THR A 140 -6.00 4.74 -21.64
C THR A 140 -4.62 4.08 -21.58
N TYR A 141 -4.57 2.78 -21.80
CA TYR A 141 -3.31 2.11 -22.06
C TYR A 141 -2.78 2.60 -23.41
N ASN A 142 -1.62 3.25 -23.39
CA ASN A 142 -0.94 3.65 -24.61
C ASN A 142 -0.35 2.38 -25.25
N THR A 143 -1.13 1.70 -26.08
CA THR A 143 -0.78 0.45 -26.80
C THR A 143 0.29 0.66 -27.89
N GLY A 144 1.19 1.63 -27.71
CA GLY A 144 2.06 2.18 -28.76
C GLY A 144 3.57 2.07 -28.51
N SER A 145 4.06 1.23 -27.59
CA SER A 145 5.53 1.06 -27.43
C SER A 145 6.02 -0.34 -27.03
N ILE A 146 5.24 -1.39 -27.24
CA ILE A 146 5.76 -2.77 -27.24
C ILE A 146 5.78 -3.31 -28.67
N ALA A 147 6.47 -2.60 -29.56
CA ALA A 147 7.02 -3.19 -30.78
C ALA A 147 8.52 -3.37 -30.53
N ALA A 148 8.86 -4.29 -29.63
CA ALA A 148 10.23 -4.75 -29.43
C ALA A 148 10.28 -6.20 -29.89
N GLU A 149 10.87 -6.37 -31.08
CA GLU A 149 11.50 -7.59 -31.63
C GLU A 149 11.02 -8.93 -31.06
N ALA A 150 10.16 -9.60 -31.82
CA ALA A 150 10.12 -11.05 -31.79
C ALA A 150 11.49 -11.57 -32.28
N PRO A 151 12.21 -12.40 -31.51
CA PRO A 151 13.37 -13.10 -32.05
C PRO A 151 12.87 -14.06 -33.13
N ALA A 152 13.38 -13.89 -34.35
CA ALA A 152 13.08 -14.75 -35.48
C ALA A 152 13.37 -16.22 -35.12
N GLU A 153 12.36 -17.07 -35.25
CA GLU A 153 12.53 -18.53 -35.20
C GLU A 153 13.50 -18.95 -36.31
N THR A 154 14.67 -19.47 -35.94
CA THR A 154 15.55 -20.22 -36.83
C THR A 154 14.84 -21.51 -37.26
N PRO A 155 14.74 -21.84 -38.56
CA PRO A 155 14.09 -23.07 -38.99
C PRO A 155 14.89 -24.29 -38.53
N ALA A 156 14.20 -25.23 -37.91
CA ALA A 156 14.74 -26.48 -37.40
C ALA A 156 15.43 -27.30 -38.50
N GLU A 157 16.72 -27.58 -38.28
CA GLU A 157 17.53 -28.50 -39.05
C GLU A 157 17.01 -29.94 -38.83
N LYS A 158 16.66 -30.61 -39.93
CA LYS A 158 16.09 -31.95 -39.97
C LYS A 158 17.16 -32.97 -39.53
N SER A 159 17.06 -33.51 -38.31
CA SER A 159 17.99 -34.53 -37.83
C SER A 159 17.88 -35.81 -38.68
N ALA A 160 19.00 -36.22 -39.27
CA ALA A 160 19.17 -37.50 -39.95
C ALA A 160 18.90 -38.66 -38.98
N GLY A 161 18.09 -39.64 -39.42
CA GLY A 161 17.84 -40.87 -38.68
C GLY A 161 19.07 -41.79 -38.66
N PRO A 162 19.23 -42.63 -37.62
CA PRO A 162 20.40 -43.49 -37.47
C PRO A 162 20.40 -44.69 -38.44
N PRO A 163 21.57 -45.23 -38.82
CA PRO A 163 21.68 -46.33 -39.78
C PRO A 163 21.23 -47.67 -39.17
N GLU A 164 20.44 -48.43 -39.94
CA GLU A 164 20.06 -49.82 -39.65
C GLU A 164 21.28 -50.75 -39.78
N ILE A 165 21.35 -51.75 -38.90
CA ILE A 165 22.25 -52.93 -38.97
C ILE A 165 21.41 -54.11 -39.44
#